data_AF-A0A1E3X2C2-F1
#
_entry.id   AF-A0A1E3X2C2-F1
#
_cell.length_a   1.000
_cell.length_b   1.000
_cell.length_c   1.000
_cell.angle_alpha   90.00
_cell.angle_beta   90.00
_cell.angle_gamma   90.00
#
_symmetry.space_group_name_H-M   'P 1'
#
loop_
_entity.id
_entity.type
_entity.pdbx_description
1 polymer ?
#
loop_
_entity_poly.entity_id
_entity_poly.type
_entity_poly.pdbx_seq_one_letter_code
_entity_poly.pdbx_strand_id
1 'polypeptide(L)'
;MRNVLEGVFQFLGISYKNFNLSEMKTHYHAATTPKSLTLQLWRNQLLRLRARRVYLDHLIDVPNRTEITDNMILRIIDLLHRIINPHKEKKPPNMKMETRMFLNYYFSRENGSLSGLIGKDVESFWYLD
;
A
#
# COMPACT_ATOMS: atom_id res chain seq x y z
N MET A 1 1.60 -22.12 -6.21
CA MET A 1 1.08 -21.63 -4.92
C MET A 1 0.94 -22.71 -3.87
N ARG A 2 0.23 -23.83 -4.15
CA ARG A 2 0.01 -24.93 -3.18
C ARG A 2 1.31 -25.45 -2.52
N ASN A 3 2.33 -25.72 -3.33
CA ASN A 3 3.64 -26.21 -2.85
C ASN A 3 4.44 -25.17 -2.03
N VAL A 4 4.21 -23.87 -2.24
CA VAL A 4 4.89 -22.81 -1.47
C VAL A 4 4.25 -22.66 -0.09
N LEU A 5 2.92 -22.67 -0.04
CA LEU A 5 2.17 -22.64 1.22
C LEU A 5 2.46 -23.88 2.05
N GLU A 6 2.41 -25.07 1.47
CA GLU A 6 2.77 -26.30 2.19
C GLU A 6 4.20 -26.24 2.76
N GLY A 7 5.16 -25.71 1.99
CA GLY A 7 6.53 -25.50 2.47
C GLY A 7 6.65 -24.48 3.62
N VAL A 8 5.93 -23.37 3.56
CA VAL A 8 5.89 -22.38 4.65
C VAL A 8 5.24 -22.97 5.90
N PHE A 9 4.14 -23.70 5.75
CA PHE A 9 3.45 -24.35 6.87
C PHE A 9 4.33 -25.43 7.53
N GLN A 10 5.04 -26.22 6.72
CA GLN A 10 6.02 -27.17 7.20
C GLN A 10 7.16 -26.48 7.97
N PHE A 11 7.72 -25.39 7.43
CA PHE A 11 8.75 -24.60 8.11
C PHE A 11 8.28 -24.06 9.46
N LEU A 12 7.02 -23.59 9.52
CA LEU A 12 6.41 -23.08 10.76
C LEU A 12 5.95 -24.20 11.72
N GLY A 13 6.03 -25.48 11.32
CA GLY A 13 5.53 -26.60 12.12
C GLY A 13 4.00 -26.67 12.25
N ILE A 14 3.27 -26.04 11.32
CA ILE A 14 1.80 -25.94 11.35
C ILE A 14 1.20 -26.89 10.30
N SER A 15 0.08 -27.56 10.63
CA SER A 15 -0.63 -28.42 9.67
C SER A 15 -1.43 -27.63 8.65
N TYR A 16 -1.09 -27.79 7.36
CA TYR A 16 -1.82 -27.17 6.24
C TYR A 16 -3.27 -27.67 6.11
N LYS A 17 -3.59 -28.89 6.60
CA LYS A 17 -4.93 -29.49 6.47
C LYS A 17 -6.04 -28.69 7.16
N ASN A 18 -5.71 -27.94 8.21
CA ASN A 18 -6.68 -27.18 8.99
C ASN A 18 -6.72 -25.70 8.58
N PHE A 19 -5.95 -25.32 7.56
CA PHE A 19 -5.83 -23.92 7.18
C PHE A 19 -6.92 -23.51 6.19
N ASN A 20 -7.70 -22.51 6.59
CA ASN A 20 -8.72 -21.92 5.74
C ASN A 20 -8.09 -20.85 4.82
N LEU A 21 -7.88 -21.21 3.55
CA LEU A 21 -7.35 -20.29 2.53
C LEU A 21 -8.15 -18.98 2.39
N SER A 22 -9.42 -18.94 2.79
CA SER A 22 -10.20 -17.70 2.76
C SER A 22 -9.71 -16.66 3.76
N GLU A 23 -9.06 -17.06 4.86
CA GLU A 23 -8.48 -16.15 5.86
C GLU A 23 -7.20 -15.45 5.36
N MET A 24 -6.52 -16.00 4.35
CA MET A 24 -5.40 -15.29 3.71
C MET A 24 -5.83 -13.97 3.06
N LYS A 25 -7.09 -13.87 2.62
CA LYS A 25 -7.62 -12.63 2.04
C LYS A 25 -7.72 -11.51 3.07
N THR A 26 -7.80 -11.82 4.36
CA THR A 26 -7.88 -10.83 5.45
C THR A 26 -6.59 -10.00 5.57
N HIS A 27 -5.44 -10.62 5.30
CA HIS A 27 -4.13 -9.96 5.33
C HIS A 27 -3.59 -9.64 3.92
N TYR A 28 -4.38 -9.91 2.88
CA TYR A 28 -4.04 -9.54 1.53
C TYR A 28 -4.29 -8.04 1.34
N HIS A 29 -3.20 -7.27 1.35
CA HIS A 29 -3.25 -5.84 1.06
C HIS A 29 -3.29 -5.60 -0.45
N ALA A 30 -4.45 -5.82 -1.06
CA ALA A 30 -4.69 -5.41 -2.43
C ALA A 30 -4.46 -3.91 -2.58
N ALA A 31 -3.78 -3.51 -3.66
CA ALA A 31 -3.70 -2.10 -4.02
C ALA A 31 -5.13 -1.57 -4.24
N THR A 32 -5.55 -0.61 -3.42
CA THR A 32 -6.82 0.07 -3.59
C THR A 32 -6.59 1.44 -4.21
N THR A 33 -7.39 1.77 -5.22
CA THR A 33 -7.30 3.07 -5.90
C THR A 33 -8.67 3.73 -5.90
N PRO A 34 -8.72 5.08 -5.84
CA PRO A 34 -10.00 5.78 -5.96
C PRO A 34 -10.62 5.52 -7.33
N LYS A 35 -11.96 5.56 -7.40
CA LYS A 35 -12.69 5.48 -8.67
C LYS A 35 -12.24 6.58 -9.65
N SER A 36 -11.98 7.79 -9.15
CA SER A 36 -11.52 8.97 -9.89
C SER A 36 -10.36 9.64 -9.14
N LEU A 37 -9.22 9.77 -9.81
CA LEU A 37 -8.05 10.46 -9.28
C LEU A 37 -8.32 11.96 -9.11
N THR A 38 -8.98 12.60 -10.08
CA THR A 38 -9.28 14.04 -10.05
C THR A 38 -10.14 14.40 -8.84
N LEU A 39 -11.18 13.61 -8.54
CA LEU A 39 -11.99 13.82 -7.34
C LEU A 39 -11.19 13.61 -6.05
N GLN A 40 -10.27 12.65 -6.04
CA GLN A 40 -9.39 12.43 -4.90
C GLN A 40 -8.46 13.62 -4.68
N LEU A 41 -7.87 14.17 -5.74
CA LEU A 41 -6.99 15.33 -5.68
C LEU A 41 -7.73 16.58 -5.20
N TRP A 42 -8.94 16.82 -5.71
CA TRP A 42 -9.80 17.92 -5.25
C TRP A 42 -10.13 17.79 -3.76
N ARG A 43 -10.54 16.60 -3.30
CA ARG A 43 -10.76 16.33 -1.87
C ARG A 43 -9.51 16.60 -1.04
N ASN A 44 -8.34 16.15 -1.50
CA ASN A 44 -7.09 16.34 -0.78
C ASN A 44 -6.74 17.83 -0.65
N GLN A 45 -7.02 18.65 -1.67
CA GLN A 45 -6.85 20.09 -1.61
C GLN A 45 -7.85 20.74 -0.62
N LEU A 46 -9.13 20.37 -0.69
CA LEU A 46 -10.17 20.90 0.19
C LEU A 46 -9.94 20.55 1.67
N LEU A 47 -9.56 19.30 1.94
CA LEU A 47 -9.40 18.78 3.30
C LEU A 47 -7.95 18.90 3.82
N ARG A 48 -7.08 19.65 3.13
CA ARG A 48 -5.65 19.76 3.48
C ARG A 48 -5.42 20.21 4.92
N LEU A 49 -6.18 21.20 5.38
CA LEU A 49 -6.09 21.71 6.76
C LEU A 49 -6.58 20.69 7.80
N ARG A 50 -7.60 19.91 7.45
CA ARG A 50 -8.12 18.83 8.30
C ARG A 50 -7.14 17.66 8.39
N ALA A 51 -6.51 17.29 7.27
CA ALA A 51 -5.49 16.25 7.24
C ALA A 51 -4.29 16.63 8.12
N ARG A 52 -3.86 17.91 8.08
CA ARG A 52 -2.81 18.42 8.96
C ARG A 52 -3.16 18.18 10.43
N ARG A 53 -4.38 18.48 10.88
CA ARG A 53 -4.82 18.27 12.28
C ARG A 53 -4.60 16.85 12.80
N VAL A 54 -4.96 15.83 12.01
CA VAL A 54 -4.85 14.42 12.43
C VAL A 54 -3.41 14.06 12.80
N TYR A 55 -2.43 14.60 12.07
CA TYR A 55 -1.01 14.35 12.34
C TYR A 55 -0.42 15.28 13.40
N LEU A 56 -0.96 16.49 13.57
CA LEU A 56 -0.46 17.45 14.56
C LEU A 56 -0.60 16.92 15.99
N ASP A 57 -1.66 16.18 16.31
CA ASP A 57 -1.85 15.58 17.65
C ASP A 57 -0.83 14.44 17.95
N HIS A 58 -0.04 14.01 16.95
CA HIS A 58 0.99 12.97 17.09
C HIS A 58 2.42 13.53 17.06
N LEU A 59 2.58 14.85 16.99
CA LEU A 59 3.88 15.53 16.94
C LEU A 59 4.21 16.17 18.29
N ILE A 60 5.46 15.97 18.76
CA ILE A 60 5.88 16.23 20.14
C ILE A 60 5.97 17.74 20.47
N ASP A 61 6.13 18.62 19.47
CA ASP A 61 6.42 20.05 19.69
C ASP A 61 5.61 21.00 18.78
N VAL A 62 4.28 20.85 18.71
CA VAL A 62 3.44 21.76 17.92
C VAL A 62 2.89 22.88 18.81
N PRO A 63 3.18 24.17 18.54
CA PRO A 63 2.68 25.29 19.34
C PRO A 63 1.14 25.34 19.33
N ASN A 64 0.58 25.77 20.46
CA ASN A 64 -0.84 25.65 20.78
C ASN A 64 -1.79 26.06 19.65
N ARG A 65 -2.73 25.13 19.43
CA ARG A 65 -3.92 25.15 18.58
C ARG A 65 -4.45 26.55 18.26
N THR A 66 -4.24 27.03 17.04
CA THR A 66 -5.25 27.90 16.41
C THR A 66 -6.50 27.05 16.22
N GLU A 67 -7.61 27.43 16.85
CA GLU A 67 -8.90 26.75 16.75
C GLU A 67 -9.44 26.80 15.31
N ILE A 68 -8.93 25.93 14.44
CA ILE A 68 -9.57 25.67 13.17
C ILE A 68 -10.78 24.82 13.50
N THR A 69 -11.93 25.48 13.57
CA THR A 69 -13.23 24.88 13.90
C THR A 69 -13.47 23.62 13.07
N ASP A 70 -13.86 22.54 13.74
CA ASP A 70 -14.24 21.29 13.10
C ASP A 70 -15.52 21.51 12.30
N ASN A 71 -15.35 21.91 11.04
CA ASN A 71 -16.46 22.33 10.23
C ASN A 71 -17.31 21.11 9.83
N MET A 72 -18.51 21.02 10.38
CA MET A 72 -19.49 19.96 10.10
C MET A 72 -19.73 19.80 8.59
N ILE A 73 -19.67 20.88 7.83
CA ILE A 73 -19.82 20.86 6.37
C ILE A 73 -18.70 20.04 5.72
N LEU A 74 -17.44 20.20 6.17
CA LEU A 74 -16.31 19.41 5.66
C LEU A 74 -16.42 17.93 6.03
N ARG A 75 -17.10 17.58 7.13
CA ARG A 75 -17.40 16.19 7.47
C ARG A 75 -18.42 15.57 6.52
N ILE A 76 -19.47 16.32 6.20
CA ILE A 76 -20.50 15.88 5.24
C ILE A 76 -19.88 15.73 3.84
N ILE A 77 -19.07 16.70 3.40
CA ILE A 77 -18.38 16.62 2.11
C ILE A 77 -17.43 15.40 2.06
N ASP A 78 -16.68 15.13 3.13
CA ASP A 78 -15.82 13.94 3.20
C ASP A 78 -16.64 12.64 3.11
N LEU A 79 -17.78 12.58 3.80
CA LEU A 79 -18.67 11.41 3.78
C LEU A 79 -19.27 11.18 2.39
N LEU A 80 -19.79 12.23 1.76
CA LEU A 80 -20.31 12.19 0.40
C LEU A 80 -19.24 11.78 -0.60
N HIS A 81 -18.02 12.31 -0.47
CA HIS A 81 -16.91 11.95 -1.35
C HIS A 81 -16.59 10.46 -1.27
N ARG A 82 -16.56 9.86 -0.08
CA ARG A 82 -16.30 8.42 0.08
C ARG A 82 -17.35 7.55 -0.63
N ILE A 83 -18.60 8.00 -0.67
CA ILE A 83 -19.70 7.31 -1.37
C ILE A 83 -19.54 7.45 -2.89
N ILE A 84 -19.22 8.65 -3.38
CA ILE A 84 -19.11 8.95 -4.82
C ILE A 84 -17.82 8.38 -5.43
N ASN A 85 -16.73 8.40 -4.66
CA ASN A 85 -15.39 8.02 -5.06
C ASN A 85 -14.80 6.91 -4.15
N PRO A 86 -15.45 5.73 -4.07
CA PRO A 86 -14.99 4.65 -3.23
C PRO A 86 -13.64 4.12 -3.72
N HIS A 87 -12.80 3.70 -2.79
CA HIS A 87 -11.59 2.97 -3.11
C HIS A 87 -11.99 1.55 -3.50
N LYS A 88 -11.50 1.09 -4.65
CA LYS A 88 -11.73 -0.27 -5.13
C LYS A 88 -10.39 -0.94 -5.38
N GLU A 89 -10.34 -2.24 -5.15
CA GLU A 89 -9.23 -3.05 -5.63
C GLU A 89 -9.12 -2.87 -7.15
N LYS A 90 -7.95 -2.40 -7.58
CA LYS A 90 -7.61 -2.32 -9.00
C LYS A 90 -6.16 -2.71 -9.14
N LYS A 91 -5.82 -3.21 -10.33
CA LYS A 91 -4.43 -3.32 -10.70
C LYS A 91 -3.79 -1.93 -10.64
N PRO A 92 -2.61 -1.79 -10.02
CA PRO A 92 -1.89 -0.52 -10.03
C PRO A 92 -1.63 -0.10 -11.48
N PRO A 93 -1.50 1.21 -11.75
CA PRO A 93 -1.15 1.68 -13.08
C PRO A 93 0.19 1.09 -13.51
N ASN A 94 0.36 0.88 -14.82
CA ASN A 94 1.63 0.42 -15.35
C ASN A 94 2.73 1.44 -15.05
N MET A 95 3.86 0.95 -14.54
CA MET A 95 5.05 1.76 -14.33
C MET A 95 5.60 2.26 -15.67
N LYS A 96 6.06 3.51 -15.72
CA LYS A 96 6.78 4.05 -16.89
C LYS A 96 8.02 3.21 -17.18
N MET A 97 8.35 3.04 -18.46
CA MET A 97 9.49 2.22 -18.88
C MET A 97 10.82 2.74 -18.31
N GLU A 98 11.05 4.05 -18.37
CA GLU A 98 12.26 4.69 -17.81
C GLU A 98 12.40 4.43 -16.31
N THR A 99 11.31 4.55 -15.55
CA THR A 99 11.30 4.26 -14.12
C THR A 99 11.59 2.78 -13.86
N ARG A 100 11.04 1.88 -14.66
CA ARG A 100 11.33 0.44 -14.56
C ARG A 100 12.82 0.16 -14.80
N MET A 101 13.38 0.71 -15.87
CA MET A 101 14.81 0.54 -16.20
C MET A 101 15.71 1.07 -15.08
N PHE A 102 15.41 2.27 -14.56
CA PHE A 102 16.14 2.84 -13.44
C PHE A 102 16.08 1.94 -12.19
N LEU A 103 14.88 1.48 -11.81
CA LEU A 103 14.70 0.63 -10.63
C LEU A 103 15.35 -0.74 -10.81
N ASN A 104 15.26 -1.35 -12.01
CA ASN A 104 15.94 -2.60 -12.32
C ASN A 104 17.45 -2.45 -12.15
N TYR A 105 18.05 -1.41 -12.74
CA TYR A 105 19.48 -1.12 -12.60
C TYR A 105 19.90 -0.88 -11.15
N TYR A 106 19.12 -0.07 -10.43
CA TYR A 106 19.39 0.24 -9.03
C TYR A 106 19.35 -1.04 -8.17
N PHE A 107 18.26 -1.81 -8.25
CA PHE A 107 18.08 -2.98 -7.41
C PHE A 107 18.92 -4.18 -7.84
N SER A 108 19.26 -4.35 -9.12
CA SER A 108 20.20 -5.41 -9.53
C SER A 108 21.57 -5.18 -8.91
N ARG A 109 21.98 -3.91 -8.75
CA ARG A 109 23.23 -3.55 -8.08
C ARG A 109 23.15 -3.76 -6.57
N GLU A 110 22.13 -3.22 -5.92
CA GLU A 110 22.02 -3.29 -4.45
C GLU A 110 21.70 -4.70 -3.93
N ASN A 111 20.97 -5.52 -4.71
CA ASN A 111 20.57 -6.87 -4.33
C ASN A 111 21.41 -7.98 -4.98
N GLY A 112 22.51 -7.66 -5.67
CA GLY A 112 23.29 -8.65 -6.42
C GLY A 112 23.88 -9.81 -5.59
N SER A 113 23.99 -9.63 -4.27
CA SER A 113 24.44 -10.68 -3.34
C SER A 113 23.30 -11.51 -2.76
N LEU A 114 22.03 -11.15 -3.02
CA LEU A 114 20.88 -11.77 -2.37
C LEU A 114 20.71 -13.24 -2.80
N SER A 115 20.94 -13.53 -4.08
CA SER A 115 20.91 -14.90 -4.60
C SER A 115 21.94 -15.80 -3.91
N GLY A 116 23.14 -15.25 -3.63
CA GLY A 116 24.18 -15.94 -2.87
C GLY A 116 23.79 -16.19 -1.41
N LEU A 117 23.15 -15.22 -0.76
CA LEU A 117 22.71 -15.33 0.65
C LEU A 117 21.63 -16.40 0.84
N ILE A 118 20.67 -16.47 -0.09
CA ILE A 118 19.52 -17.38 -0.02
C ILE A 118 19.87 -18.76 -0.64
N GLY A 119 20.97 -18.85 -1.39
CA GLY A 119 21.36 -20.05 -2.12
C GLY A 119 20.40 -20.40 -3.27
N LYS A 120 19.70 -19.39 -3.80
CA LYS A 120 18.75 -19.53 -4.91
C LYS A 120 18.94 -18.37 -5.85
N ASP A 121 18.86 -18.61 -7.15
CA ASP A 121 18.82 -17.55 -8.14
C ASP A 121 17.48 -16.82 -8.05
N VAL A 122 17.48 -15.64 -7.41
CA VAL A 122 16.28 -14.79 -7.25
C VAL A 122 16.18 -13.78 -8.39
N GLU A 123 17.30 -13.42 -9.00
CA GLU A 123 17.38 -12.37 -10.02
C GLU A 123 16.58 -12.73 -11.27
N SER A 124 16.61 -14.00 -11.68
CA SER A 124 15.82 -14.52 -12.80
C SER A 124 14.31 -14.41 -12.61
N PHE A 125 13.83 -14.25 -11.37
CA PHE A 125 12.41 -14.07 -11.07
C PHE A 125 11.98 -12.59 -10.99
N TRP A 126 12.92 -11.68 -10.72
CA TRP A 126 12.61 -10.27 -10.44
C TRP A 126 12.91 -9.34 -11.62
N TYR A 127 13.94 -9.63 -12.40
CA TYR A 127 14.38 -8.81 -13.52
C TYR A 127 14.15 -9.56 -14.84
N LEU A 128 12.90 -9.94 -15.08
CA LEU A 128 12.48 -10.45 -16.38
C LEU A 128 12.36 -9.26 -17.36
N ASP A 129 12.99 -9.39 -18.53
CA ASP A 129 12.88 -8.45 -19.66
C ASP A 129 11.42 -8.18 -20.07
#